data_AF-A0A533ULL5-F1
#
_entry.id   AF-A0A533ULL5-F1
#
_cell.length_a   1.000
_cell.length_b   1.000
_cell.length_c   1.000
_cell.angle_alpha   90.00
_cell.angle_beta   90.00
_cell.angle_gamma   90.00
#
_symmetry.space_group_name_H-M   'P 1'
#
loop_
_entity.id
_entity.type
_entity.pdbx_description
1 polymer ?
#
loop_
_entity_poly.entity_id
_entity_poly.type
_entity_poly.pdbx_seq_one_letter_code
_entity_poly.pdbx_strand_id
1 'polypeptide(L)'
;MSKTIKSEYAMKDGQEMISWTKYSDMQKERPSEILNNCYSLTDSIYDGLDLKVEIQSVANQKLGDTILLTDNKSNKLLGLAICHCGPNTEAGSNTCYVKFGSVTASEDRSKSANFDELIECCEIFAASQGLSKLAAGVNIGNFHAYRKLLSKGFRTEFQGVMMTENNDPGYPIEDVYAIDDWR
;
A
#
# COMPACT_ATOMS: atom_id res chain seq x y z
N MET A 1 7.62 0.93 -10.74
CA MET A 1 6.67 1.23 -11.83
C MET A 1 5.86 2.49 -11.51
N SER A 2 5.26 3.15 -12.51
CA SER A 2 4.39 4.31 -12.27
C SER A 2 3.18 4.37 -13.22
N LYS A 3 2.16 5.16 -12.87
CA LYS A 3 1.06 5.56 -13.75
C LYS A 3 0.66 7.02 -13.52
N THR A 4 0.03 7.61 -14.53
CA THR A 4 -0.67 8.88 -14.38
C THR A 4 -2.00 8.67 -13.64
N ILE A 5 -2.30 9.58 -12.72
CA ILE A 5 -3.55 9.62 -11.96
C ILE A 5 -4.55 10.43 -12.77
N LYS A 6 -5.76 9.90 -12.98
CA LYS A 6 -6.85 10.66 -13.61
C LYS A 6 -7.53 11.54 -12.55
N SER A 7 -7.94 12.75 -12.90
CA SER A 7 -8.63 13.67 -11.98
C SER A 7 -10.05 13.24 -11.62
N GLU A 8 -10.56 12.19 -12.27
CA GLU A 8 -11.94 11.72 -12.15
C GLU A 8 -11.99 10.43 -11.32
N TYR A 9 -11.95 10.56 -9.99
CA TYR A 9 -12.42 9.50 -9.10
C TYR A 9 -13.78 9.90 -8.55
N ALA A 10 -14.83 9.32 -9.11
CA ALA A 10 -16.14 9.35 -8.48
C ALA A 10 -16.13 8.32 -7.34
N MET A 11 -16.46 8.76 -6.13
CA MET A 11 -16.80 7.84 -5.02
C MET A 11 -17.90 6.91 -5.53
N LYS A 12 -17.67 5.59 -5.51
CA LYS A 12 -18.70 4.62 -5.88
C LYS A 12 -19.64 4.47 -4.69
N ASP A 13 -20.84 5.02 -4.82
CA ASP A 13 -21.87 4.90 -3.78
C ASP A 13 -22.58 3.54 -3.95
N GLY A 14 -22.00 2.51 -3.33
CA GLY A 14 -22.61 1.21 -3.10
C GLY A 14 -22.48 0.85 -1.63
N GLN A 15 -23.21 -0.16 -1.15
CA GLN A 15 -22.91 -0.74 0.17
C GLN A 15 -21.51 -1.38 0.11
N GLU A 16 -20.47 -0.58 0.34
CA GLU A 16 -19.11 -1.04 0.23
C GLU A 16 -18.84 -2.01 1.38
N MET A 17 -18.49 -3.26 1.05
CA MET A 17 -18.05 -4.24 2.06
C MET A 17 -16.70 -3.88 2.68
N ILE A 18 -15.99 -2.95 2.07
CA ILE A 18 -14.69 -2.46 2.50
C ILE A 18 -14.78 -0.95 2.68
N SER A 19 -14.09 -0.39 3.66
CA SER A 19 -13.79 1.04 3.74
C SER A 19 -12.28 1.25 3.74
N TRP A 20 -11.85 2.48 3.44
CA TRP A 20 -10.48 2.87 3.67
C TRP A 20 -10.38 4.15 4.47
N THR A 21 -9.31 4.27 5.24
CA THR A 21 -8.99 5.45 6.07
C THR A 21 -7.52 5.77 5.99
N LYS A 22 -7.14 6.97 6.43
CA LYS A 22 -5.75 7.34 6.67
C LYS A 22 -5.39 7.04 8.12
N TYR A 23 -4.18 6.54 8.35
CA TYR A 23 -3.65 6.36 9.69
C TYR A 23 -3.66 7.68 10.47
N SER A 24 -3.36 8.81 9.81
CA SER A 24 -3.35 10.12 10.48
C SER A 24 -4.71 10.57 11.04
N ASP A 25 -5.82 10.08 10.48
CA ASP A 25 -7.17 10.35 10.96
C ASP A 25 -7.51 9.45 12.16
N MET A 26 -7.08 8.18 12.13
CA MET A 26 -7.44 7.16 13.13
C MET A 26 -6.52 7.13 14.37
N GLN A 27 -5.26 7.59 14.25
CA GLN A 27 -4.26 7.53 15.32
C GLN A 27 -4.66 8.27 16.61
N LYS A 28 -5.63 9.19 16.54
CA LYS A 28 -6.12 9.94 17.71
C LYS A 28 -7.03 9.11 18.62
N GLU A 29 -7.64 8.06 18.07
CA GLU A 29 -8.60 7.23 18.80
C GLU A 29 -7.90 6.03 19.44
N ARG A 30 -7.11 5.28 18.65
CA ARG A 30 -6.51 3.99 19.09
C ARG A 30 -5.17 3.67 18.41
N PRO A 31 -4.09 4.43 18.65
CA PRO A 31 -2.85 4.32 17.90
C PRO A 31 -2.18 2.95 18.01
N SER A 32 -2.15 2.35 19.21
CA SER A 32 -1.48 1.05 19.44
C SER A 32 -2.24 -0.12 18.81
N GLU A 33 -3.58 -0.09 18.81
CA GLU A 33 -4.40 -1.16 18.21
C GLU A 33 -4.19 -1.22 16.69
N ILE A 34 -4.22 -0.06 16.04
CA ILE A 34 -4.03 0.04 14.58
C ILE A 34 -2.65 -0.46 14.18
N LEU A 35 -1.60 -0.06 14.91
CA LEU A 35 -0.23 -0.49 14.66
C LEU A 35 -0.03 -1.99 14.87
N ASN A 36 -0.69 -2.59 15.86
CA ASN A 36 -0.66 -4.02 16.08
C ASN A 36 -1.40 -4.78 14.97
N ASN A 37 -2.50 -4.24 14.44
CA ASN A 37 -3.20 -4.80 13.30
C ASN A 37 -2.35 -4.72 12.02
N CYS A 38 -1.66 -3.60 11.79
CA CYS A 38 -0.70 -3.46 10.69
C CYS A 38 0.42 -4.50 10.81
N TYR A 39 1.01 -4.63 12.01
CA TYR A 39 2.04 -5.64 12.26
C TYR A 39 1.51 -7.07 12.03
N SER A 40 0.33 -7.41 12.54
CA SER A 40 -0.25 -8.74 12.33
C SER A 40 -0.45 -9.06 10.85
N LEU A 41 -0.81 -8.06 10.04
CA LEU A 41 -0.92 -8.22 8.58
C LEU A 41 0.45 -8.45 7.95
N THR A 42 1.46 -7.65 8.30
CA THR A 42 2.81 -7.76 7.71
C THR A 42 3.55 -9.02 8.14
N ASP A 43 3.40 -9.41 9.40
CA ASP A 43 3.90 -10.68 9.95
C ASP A 43 3.32 -11.90 9.24
N SER A 44 2.04 -11.84 8.82
CA SER A 44 1.41 -12.90 8.03
C SER A 44 1.97 -13.04 6.60
N ILE A 45 2.71 -12.05 6.12
CA ILE A 45 3.37 -12.05 4.80
C ILE A 45 4.81 -12.54 4.93
N TYR A 46 5.51 -12.08 5.96
CA TYR A 46 6.87 -12.49 6.28
C TYR A 46 7.09 -12.37 7.78
N ASP A 47 7.60 -13.44 8.39
CA ASP A 47 7.78 -13.56 9.84
C ASP A 47 8.63 -12.38 10.38
N GLY A 48 8.09 -11.68 11.37
CA GLY A 48 8.76 -10.54 11.99
C GLY A 48 8.81 -9.25 11.16
N LEU A 49 8.11 -9.16 10.01
CA LEU A 49 8.02 -7.92 9.24
C LEU A 49 7.23 -6.87 10.04
N ASP A 50 7.93 -5.98 10.73
CA ASP A 50 7.34 -4.93 11.57
C ASP A 50 7.56 -3.55 10.95
N LEU A 51 6.48 -2.95 10.44
CA LEU A 51 6.50 -1.62 9.81
C LEU A 51 5.95 -0.51 10.72
N LYS A 52 5.82 -0.75 12.03
CA LYS A 52 5.30 0.26 12.96
C LYS A 52 6.13 1.54 12.93
N VAL A 53 7.46 1.43 12.92
CA VAL A 53 8.37 2.58 12.93
C VAL A 53 8.22 3.42 11.66
N GLU A 54 8.07 2.78 10.51
CA GLU A 54 7.87 3.40 9.21
C GLU A 54 6.55 4.15 9.17
N ILE A 55 5.45 3.51 9.56
CA ILE A 55 4.11 4.12 9.64
C ILE A 55 4.14 5.36 10.54
N GLN A 56 4.75 5.24 11.72
CA GLN A 56 4.84 6.33 12.68
C GLN A 56 5.73 7.46 12.16
N SER A 57 6.83 7.13 11.48
CA SER A 57 7.75 8.10 10.90
C SER A 57 7.05 8.94 9.83
N VAL A 58 6.28 8.32 8.94
CA VAL A 58 5.49 9.03 7.92
C VAL A 58 4.50 10.01 8.57
N ALA A 59 3.77 9.55 9.58
CA ALA A 59 2.80 10.38 10.29
C ALA A 59 3.47 11.55 11.04
N ASN A 60 4.52 11.28 11.82
CA ASN A 60 5.19 12.26 12.67
C ASN A 60 5.92 13.33 11.86
N GLN A 61 6.55 12.94 10.75
CA GLN A 61 7.33 13.83 9.90
C GLN A 61 6.50 14.45 8.76
N LYS A 62 5.20 14.12 8.67
CA LYS A 62 4.28 14.61 7.64
C LYS A 62 4.79 14.33 6.22
N LEU A 63 5.33 13.12 6.01
CA LEU A 63 5.89 12.69 4.73
C LEU A 63 4.79 12.16 3.77
N GLY A 64 3.55 12.08 4.23
CA GLY A 64 2.43 11.49 3.52
C GLY A 64 1.50 10.84 4.53
N ASP A 65 1.00 9.64 4.21
CA ASP A 65 0.10 8.91 5.11
C ASP A 65 0.17 7.40 4.89
N THR A 66 -0.43 6.63 5.80
CA THR A 66 -0.66 5.20 5.60
C THR A 66 -2.14 4.96 5.32
N ILE A 67 -2.45 4.41 4.15
CA ILE A 67 -3.79 3.99 3.76
C ILE A 67 -4.09 2.66 4.43
N LEU A 68 -5.24 2.55 5.07
CA LEU A 68 -5.70 1.35 5.79
C LEU A 68 -7.00 0.87 5.16
N LEU A 69 -7.02 -0.36 4.67
CA LEU A 69 -8.17 -1.00 4.05
C LEU A 69 -8.84 -1.93 5.08
N THR A 70 -10.10 -1.70 5.41
CA THR A 70 -10.81 -2.43 6.47
C THR A 70 -12.06 -3.10 5.94
N ASP A 71 -12.31 -4.33 6.36
CA ASP A 71 -13.59 -5.03 6.17
C ASP A 71 -14.65 -4.41 7.07
N ASN A 72 -15.74 -3.86 6.50
CA ASN A 72 -16.80 -3.21 7.26
C ASN A 72 -17.62 -4.18 8.13
N LYS A 73 -17.67 -5.47 7.79
CA LYS A 73 -18.41 -6.50 8.52
C LYS A 73 -17.62 -7.02 9.72
N SER A 74 -16.33 -7.28 9.53
CA SER A 74 -15.47 -7.88 10.57
C SER A 74 -14.58 -6.88 11.30
N ASN A 75 -14.50 -5.63 10.81
CA ASN A 75 -13.55 -4.59 11.25
C ASN A 75 -12.09 -5.03 11.19
N LYS A 76 -11.76 -6.04 10.36
CA LYS A 76 -10.40 -6.54 10.19
C LYS A 76 -9.66 -5.71 9.14
N LEU A 77 -8.38 -5.45 9.39
CA LEU A 77 -7.48 -4.86 8.42
C LEU A 77 -7.22 -5.87 7.30
N LEU A 78 -7.58 -5.48 6.07
CA LEU A 78 -7.40 -6.27 4.86
C LEU A 78 -6.19 -5.82 4.04
N GLY A 79 -5.69 -4.61 4.28
CA GLY A 79 -4.56 -4.07 3.55
C GLY A 79 -4.03 -2.78 4.14
N LEU A 80 -2.78 -2.49 3.82
CA LEU A 80 -2.16 -1.20 4.14
C LEU A 80 -1.24 -0.75 3.01
N ALA A 81 -1.08 0.56 2.86
CA ALA A 81 -0.09 1.15 1.96
C ALA A 81 0.52 2.41 2.58
N ILE A 82 1.83 2.42 2.74
CA ILE A 82 2.62 3.54 3.24
C ILE A 82 2.96 4.45 2.05
N CYS A 83 2.35 5.63 2.01
CA CYS A 83 2.44 6.58 0.91
C CYS A 83 3.27 7.80 1.31
N HIS A 84 4.26 8.12 0.50
CA HIS A 84 5.03 9.37 0.57
C HIS A 84 4.48 10.37 -0.46
N CYS A 85 4.36 11.64 -0.06
CA CYS A 85 3.79 12.71 -0.87
C CYS A 85 4.57 14.02 -0.69
N GLY A 86 5.04 14.59 -1.80
CA GLY A 86 5.56 15.96 -1.84
C GLY A 86 7.09 16.09 -1.91
N PRO A 87 7.58 17.32 -2.15
CA PRO A 87 8.96 17.61 -2.58
C PRO A 87 10.04 17.24 -1.57
N ASN A 88 9.72 17.19 -0.28
CA ASN A 88 10.66 16.87 0.80
C ASN A 88 10.58 15.39 1.21
N THR A 89 10.08 14.55 0.33
CA THR A 89 9.90 13.11 0.54
C THR A 89 10.59 12.34 -0.56
N GLU A 90 10.65 11.02 -0.42
CA GLU A 90 11.19 10.14 -1.46
C GLU A 90 10.40 10.18 -2.77
N ALA A 91 9.16 10.70 -2.74
CA ALA A 91 8.30 10.78 -3.91
C ALA A 91 8.63 11.96 -4.84
N GLY A 92 9.27 13.01 -4.31
CA GLY A 92 9.43 14.28 -5.02
C GLY A 92 8.10 15.03 -5.22
N SER A 93 8.12 16.10 -6.02
CA SER A 93 7.09 17.15 -5.97
C SER A 93 5.71 16.80 -6.52
N ASN A 94 5.57 15.83 -7.43
CA ASN A 94 4.34 15.57 -8.19
C ASN A 94 3.94 14.07 -8.21
N THR A 95 4.50 13.30 -7.30
CA THR A 95 4.28 11.85 -7.23
C THR A 95 3.80 11.48 -5.83
N CYS A 96 2.85 10.56 -5.76
CA CYS A 96 2.63 9.75 -4.57
C CYS A 96 3.44 8.47 -4.74
N TYR A 97 4.38 8.22 -3.84
CA TYR A 97 5.20 7.01 -3.84
C TYR A 97 4.69 6.05 -2.78
N VAL A 98 4.17 4.89 -3.19
CA VAL A 98 3.83 3.81 -2.29
C VAL A 98 5.12 3.07 -1.96
N LYS A 99 5.70 3.37 -0.80
CA LYS A 99 6.96 2.82 -0.31
C LYS A 99 6.81 1.35 0.07
N PHE A 100 5.70 1.02 0.69
CA PHE A 100 5.31 -0.36 0.98
C PHE A 100 3.81 -0.46 0.88
N GLY A 101 3.29 -1.61 0.46
CA GLY A 101 1.88 -1.90 0.61
C GLY A 101 1.60 -3.38 0.48
N SER A 102 0.60 -3.88 1.17
CA SER A 102 0.21 -5.28 1.03
C SER A 102 -1.21 -5.53 1.48
N VAL A 103 -1.75 -6.68 1.11
CA VAL A 103 -3.12 -7.11 1.45
C VAL A 103 -3.17 -8.56 1.91
N THR A 104 -4.19 -8.87 2.69
CA THR A 104 -4.61 -10.22 3.05
C THR A 104 -6.00 -10.53 2.50
N ALA A 105 -6.40 -11.80 2.52
CA ALA A 105 -7.75 -12.22 2.16
C ALA A 105 -8.72 -12.04 3.34
N SER A 106 -10.01 -12.01 3.03
CA SER A 106 -11.08 -12.24 4.01
C SER A 106 -11.93 -13.45 3.59
N GLU A 107 -12.89 -13.84 4.42
CA GLU A 107 -13.82 -14.94 4.10
C GLU A 107 -14.54 -14.71 2.75
N ASP A 108 -14.87 -13.45 2.45
CA ASP A 108 -15.70 -13.07 1.32
C ASP A 108 -14.91 -12.40 0.16
N ARG A 109 -13.62 -12.06 0.34
CA ARG A 109 -12.78 -11.41 -0.69
C ARG A 109 -11.36 -11.98 -0.81
N SER A 110 -10.92 -12.16 -2.05
CA SER A 110 -9.57 -12.62 -2.38
C SER A 110 -8.51 -11.51 -2.22
N LYS A 111 -7.25 -11.92 -1.99
CA LYS A 111 -6.08 -10.99 -1.98
C LYS A 111 -6.04 -10.14 -3.26
N SER A 112 -6.28 -10.75 -4.41
CA SER A 112 -6.36 -10.06 -5.71
C SER A 112 -7.35 -8.90 -5.69
N ALA A 113 -8.58 -9.13 -5.22
CA ALA A 113 -9.62 -8.11 -5.19
C ALA A 113 -9.31 -7.01 -4.16
N ASN A 114 -8.67 -7.36 -3.04
CA ASN A 114 -8.25 -6.38 -2.04
C ASN A 114 -7.05 -5.54 -2.53
N PHE A 115 -6.14 -6.14 -3.31
CA PHE A 115 -5.03 -5.41 -3.91
C PHE A 115 -5.51 -4.41 -4.97
N ASP A 116 -6.48 -4.80 -5.79
CA ASP A 116 -7.10 -3.89 -6.75
C ASP A 116 -7.74 -2.67 -6.08
N GLU A 117 -8.36 -2.88 -4.91
CA GLU A 117 -8.95 -1.84 -4.07
C GLU A 117 -7.86 -0.95 -3.44
N LEU A 118 -6.82 -1.54 -2.85
CA LEU A 118 -5.73 -0.81 -2.22
C LEU A 118 -5.07 0.16 -3.20
N ILE A 119 -4.84 -0.26 -4.45
CA ILE A 119 -4.32 0.59 -5.51
C ILE A 119 -5.28 1.73 -5.85
N GLU A 120 -6.58 1.47 -5.95
CA GLU A 120 -7.61 2.50 -6.19
C GLU A 120 -7.66 3.52 -5.04
N CYS A 121 -7.58 3.08 -3.78
CA CYS A 121 -7.48 3.95 -2.62
C CYS A 121 -6.21 4.82 -2.66
N CYS A 122 -5.06 4.27 -3.04
CA CYS A 122 -3.82 5.03 -3.20
C CYS A 122 -3.94 6.09 -4.31
N GLU A 123 -4.64 5.78 -5.40
CA GLU A 123 -4.93 6.71 -6.48
C GLU A 123 -5.83 7.86 -6.03
N ILE A 124 -6.91 7.56 -5.30
CA ILE A 124 -7.81 8.56 -4.70
C ILE A 124 -7.05 9.44 -3.71
N PHE A 125 -6.24 8.85 -2.84
CA PHE A 125 -5.42 9.59 -1.89
C PHE A 125 -4.45 10.52 -2.61
N ALA A 126 -3.71 10.03 -3.60
CA ALA A 126 -2.76 10.84 -4.35
C ALA A 126 -3.45 12.00 -5.09
N ALA A 127 -4.63 11.77 -5.69
CA ALA A 127 -5.44 12.82 -6.29
C ALA A 127 -5.89 13.86 -5.25
N SER A 128 -6.28 13.44 -4.05
CA SER A 128 -6.65 14.35 -2.95
C SER A 128 -5.49 15.24 -2.49
N GLN A 129 -4.25 14.80 -2.70
CA GLN A 129 -3.03 15.57 -2.45
C GLN A 129 -2.64 16.48 -3.64
N GLY A 130 -3.43 16.51 -4.72
CA GLY A 130 -3.15 17.28 -5.92
C GLY A 130 -2.01 16.72 -6.78
N LEU A 131 -1.66 15.44 -6.59
CA LEU A 131 -0.57 14.78 -7.30
C LEU A 131 -1.10 14.11 -8.57
N SER A 132 -0.29 14.11 -9.63
CA SER A 132 -0.69 13.57 -10.94
C SER A 132 -0.04 12.22 -11.29
N LYS A 133 0.85 11.71 -10.43
CA LYS A 133 1.56 10.44 -10.63
C LYS A 133 1.50 9.56 -9.39
N LEU A 134 1.26 8.26 -9.60
CA LEU A 134 1.40 7.22 -8.58
C LEU A 134 2.58 6.31 -8.94
N ALA A 135 3.45 6.05 -8.00
CA ALA A 135 4.66 5.24 -8.13
C ALA A 135 4.63 4.09 -7.11
N ALA A 136 4.97 2.88 -7.53
CA ALA A 136 4.96 1.68 -6.67
C ALA A 136 5.96 0.62 -7.14
N GLY A 137 6.69 0.05 -6.18
CA GLY A 137 7.60 -1.06 -6.44
C GLY A 137 7.00 -2.42 -6.35
N VAL A 138 7.63 -3.35 -7.06
CA VAL A 138 7.22 -4.73 -7.08
C VAL A 138 8.40 -5.58 -7.51
N ASN A 139 8.70 -6.60 -6.71
CA ASN A 139 9.57 -7.68 -7.09
C ASN A 139 8.83 -8.61 -8.05
N ILE A 140 9.46 -9.04 -9.15
CA ILE A 140 8.84 -9.96 -10.12
C ILE A 140 8.55 -11.34 -9.50
N GLY A 141 9.21 -11.71 -8.40
CA GLY A 141 8.84 -12.86 -7.57
C GLY A 141 7.38 -12.78 -7.06
N ASN A 142 6.88 -11.57 -6.80
CA ASN A 142 5.46 -11.29 -6.52
C ASN A 142 4.66 -11.19 -7.82
N PHE A 143 4.71 -12.24 -8.64
CA PHE A 143 4.26 -12.20 -10.03
C PHE A 143 2.79 -11.75 -10.17
N HIS A 144 1.90 -12.16 -9.26
CA HIS A 144 0.52 -11.72 -9.28
C HIS A 144 0.35 -10.23 -8.97
N ALA A 145 1.10 -9.68 -8.01
CA ALA A 145 1.12 -8.24 -7.73
C ALA A 145 1.61 -7.44 -8.95
N TYR A 146 2.68 -7.91 -9.59
CA TYR A 146 3.23 -7.30 -10.80
C TYR A 146 2.20 -7.26 -11.94
N ARG A 147 1.50 -8.38 -12.18
CA ARG A 147 0.44 -8.46 -13.19
C ARG A 147 -0.72 -7.52 -12.88
N LYS A 148 -1.09 -7.34 -11.61
CA LYS A 148 -2.11 -6.39 -11.18
C LYS A 148 -1.71 -4.94 -11.48
N LEU A 149 -0.49 -4.55 -11.11
CA LEU A 149 0.03 -3.21 -11.43
C LEU A 149 -0.01 -2.94 -12.94
N LEU A 150 0.42 -3.88 -13.78
CA LEU A 150 0.30 -3.76 -15.24
C LEU A 150 -1.17 -3.56 -15.68
N SER A 151 -2.09 -4.36 -15.15
CA SER A 151 -3.53 -4.26 -15.48
C SER A 151 -4.16 -2.94 -15.06
N LYS A 152 -3.66 -2.33 -13.98
CA LYS A 152 -4.06 -1.00 -13.49
C LYS A 152 -3.38 0.15 -14.25
N GLY A 153 -2.57 -0.15 -15.26
CA GLY A 153 -1.97 0.83 -16.16
C GLY A 153 -0.58 1.31 -15.75
N PHE A 154 0.06 0.68 -14.75
CA PHE A 154 1.45 0.98 -14.42
C PHE A 154 2.39 0.61 -15.57
N ARG A 155 3.50 1.34 -15.66
CA ARG A 155 4.61 1.12 -16.60
C ARG A 155 5.92 1.07 -15.84
N THR A 156 6.83 0.23 -16.32
CA THR A 156 8.18 0.13 -15.74
C THR A 156 8.98 1.38 -16.10
N GLU A 157 9.53 2.06 -15.09
CA GLU A 157 10.42 3.21 -15.27
C GLU A 157 11.88 2.88 -14.92
N PHE A 158 12.07 1.98 -13.97
CA PHE A 158 13.36 1.54 -13.46
C PHE A 158 13.31 0.04 -13.17
N GLN A 159 14.44 -0.64 -13.32
CA GLN A 159 14.64 -2.03 -12.98
C GLN A 159 15.85 -2.12 -12.04
N GLY A 160 15.65 -2.78 -10.89
CA GLY A 160 16.70 -3.02 -9.90
C GLY A 160 16.84 -4.52 -9.62
N VAL A 161 17.86 -4.87 -8.83
CA VAL A 161 18.11 -6.23 -8.36
C VAL A 161 18.02 -6.20 -6.84
N MET A 162 17.20 -7.09 -6.27
CA MET A 162 17.15 -7.32 -4.83
C MET A 162 18.36 -8.16 -4.42
N MET A 163 19.14 -7.64 -3.47
CA MET A 163 20.23 -8.39 -2.84
C MET A 163 19.72 -8.93 -1.51
N THR A 164 19.89 -10.22 -1.26
CA THR A 164 19.40 -10.87 -0.03
C THR A 164 20.56 -11.20 0.90
N GLU A 165 20.32 -11.04 2.20
CA GLU A 165 21.26 -11.53 3.20
C GLU A 165 21.11 -13.05 3.33
N ASN A 166 22.22 -13.78 3.44
CA ASN A 166 22.25 -15.23 3.63
C ASN A 166 21.44 -16.07 2.61
N ASN A 167 21.17 -15.51 1.42
CA ASN A 167 20.27 -16.09 0.42
C ASN A 167 18.83 -16.31 0.93
N ASP A 168 18.38 -15.61 1.97
CA ASP A 168 16.97 -15.65 2.37
C ASP A 168 16.12 -15.07 1.22
N PRO A 169 15.22 -15.86 0.61
CA PRO A 169 14.40 -15.36 -0.49
C PRO A 169 13.43 -14.26 -0.06
N GLY A 170 13.12 -14.13 1.24
CA GLY A 170 12.12 -13.20 1.77
C GLY A 170 10.69 -13.59 1.39
N TYR A 171 9.85 -12.58 1.12
CA TYR A 171 8.48 -12.72 0.63
C TYR A 171 8.22 -12.45 -0.88
N PRO A 172 9.23 -12.30 -1.76
CA PRO A 172 9.12 -12.45 -3.22
C PRO A 172 8.55 -13.79 -3.74
N ILE A 173 7.31 -14.13 -3.38
CA ILE A 173 6.61 -15.35 -3.76
C ILE A 173 5.31 -15.02 -4.52
N GLU A 174 4.91 -15.91 -5.43
CA GLU A 174 3.86 -15.62 -6.43
C GLU A 174 2.51 -15.16 -5.82
N ASP A 175 2.11 -15.75 -4.69
CA ASP A 175 0.83 -15.48 -4.01
C ASP A 175 0.86 -14.31 -3.01
N VAL A 176 1.97 -13.58 -2.91
CA VAL A 176 2.07 -12.36 -2.12
C VAL A 176 1.76 -11.13 -2.98
N TYR A 177 0.78 -10.35 -2.50
CA TYR A 177 0.34 -9.11 -3.13
C TYR A 177 1.00 -7.93 -2.42
N ALA A 178 2.31 -7.77 -2.59
CA ALA A 178 3.07 -6.69 -1.98
C ALA A 178 3.60 -5.68 -3.01
N ILE A 179 3.69 -4.43 -2.54
CA ILE A 179 4.43 -3.32 -3.11
C ILE A 179 5.68 -3.16 -2.26
N ASP A 180 6.82 -3.11 -2.94
CA ASP A 180 8.14 -3.08 -2.31
C ASP A 180 8.78 -1.70 -2.39
N ASP A 181 9.65 -1.41 -1.42
CA ASP A 181 10.50 -0.23 -1.48
C ASP A 181 11.55 -0.40 -2.59
N TRP A 182 11.79 0.66 -3.36
CA TRP A 182 12.79 0.70 -4.42
C TRP A 182 14.21 0.96 -3.93
N ARG A 183 14.40 1.28 -2.65
CA ARG A 183 15.70 1.66 -2.08
C ARG A 183 16.35 0.53 -1.32
#